data_AF-A0A9X3YJS0-F1
#
_entry.id   AF-A0A9X3YJS0-F1
#
_cell.length_a   1.000
_cell.length_b   1.000
_cell.length_c   1.000
_cell.angle_alpha   90.00
_cell.angle_beta   90.00
_cell.angle_gamma   90.00
#
_symmetry.space_group_name_H-M   'P 1'
#
loop_
_entity.id
_entity.type
_entity.pdbx_description
1 polymer ?
#
loop_
_entity_poly.entity_id
_entity_poly.type
_entity_poly.pdbx_seq_one_letter_code
_entity_poly.pdbx_strand_id
1 'polypeptide(L)'
;MNTWRKILRGAAAALVFVAASAWAQPVPQLPDFVYQGRLTQSGAPANGNFDLTFALFTLASGGTQVGATVVENDYPVTDGLFTVSLSFPGAFAGTQLFLQVTVEGTALSPRQAVATAPVAQYALSGVIGGAAGGDLAGTYPNPSIGFGAVTNSKIAAGAVTNSKLADASVTALKIATGAVGTSEIANGAVGTSQIASDSITRGKIAGGYSNGAIAVTVAGNDCNEYDIGVPGAQTNDIAIFNLQGSANLPPNMFIQAIKVPSAGLVTIRACNVGSTTQSTGDIGVYVLTLR
;
A
#
# COMPACT_ATOMS: atom_id res chain seq x y z
N MET A 1 85.30 17.56 -26.52
CA MET A 1 85.12 16.39 -25.64
C MET A 1 83.79 16.55 -24.91
N ASN A 2 82.85 15.63 -25.18
CA ASN A 2 81.81 15.07 -24.29
C ASN A 2 80.90 16.05 -23.51
N THR A 3 79.57 15.94 -23.39
CA THR A 3 78.55 14.95 -23.73
C THR A 3 77.19 15.54 -23.28
N TRP A 4 76.18 15.46 -24.14
CA TRP A 4 74.74 15.19 -23.91
C TRP A 4 73.98 15.39 -22.57
N ARG A 5 72.81 16.06 -22.72
CA ARG A 5 71.42 15.76 -22.25
C ARG A 5 71.18 15.47 -20.74
N LYS A 6 70.21 16.18 -20.13
CA LYS A 6 68.84 15.67 -19.84
C LYS A 6 67.98 16.65 -19.00
N ILE A 7 66.69 16.57 -19.30
CA ILE A 7 65.51 17.27 -18.78
C ILE A 7 65.21 16.87 -17.33
N LEU A 8 64.77 17.80 -16.48
CA LEU A 8 64.12 17.51 -15.20
C LEU A 8 62.76 18.23 -15.12
N ARG A 9 61.70 17.42 -15.03
CA ARG A 9 60.31 17.80 -14.78
C ARG A 9 60.08 17.84 -13.26
N GLY A 10 59.39 18.88 -12.77
CA GLY A 10 59.01 19.03 -11.37
C GLY A 10 57.92 18.03 -10.94
N ALA A 11 58.02 17.54 -9.71
CA ALA A 11 57.00 16.75 -9.04
C ALA A 11 56.53 17.51 -7.79
N ALA A 12 55.22 17.78 -7.71
CA ALA A 12 54.58 18.36 -6.54
C ALA A 12 54.17 17.23 -5.58
N ALA A 13 54.58 17.33 -4.32
CA ALA A 13 54.23 16.39 -3.25
C ALA A 13 52.92 16.82 -2.58
N ALA A 14 51.91 15.95 -2.58
CA ALA A 14 50.68 16.12 -1.80
C ALA A 14 50.80 15.35 -0.47
N LEU A 15 50.73 16.08 0.63
CA LEU A 15 50.74 15.57 2.01
C LEU A 15 49.33 15.12 2.38
N VAL A 16 49.12 13.82 2.61
CA VAL A 16 47.87 13.25 3.11
C VAL A 16 47.96 13.08 4.62
N PHE A 17 47.19 13.84 5.37
CA PHE A 17 46.96 13.64 6.81
C PHE A 17 45.92 12.52 7.01
N VAL A 18 46.31 11.41 7.64
CA VAL A 18 45.37 10.39 8.11
C VAL A 18 45.11 10.63 9.60
N ALA A 19 43.89 11.05 9.94
CA ALA A 19 43.43 11.10 11.32
C ALA A 19 43.08 9.68 11.78
N ALA A 20 43.89 9.11 12.67
CA ALA A 20 43.57 7.85 13.35
C ALA A 20 42.52 8.11 14.43
N SER A 21 41.28 7.71 14.17
CA SER A 21 40.25 7.59 15.20
C SER A 21 40.58 6.38 16.07
N ALA A 22 40.89 6.60 17.36
CA ALA A 22 41.02 5.53 18.33
C ALA A 22 39.62 5.00 18.65
N TRP A 23 39.31 3.80 18.14
CA TRP A 23 38.10 3.07 18.49
C TRP A 23 38.24 2.59 19.94
N ALA A 24 37.28 2.94 20.80
CA ALA A 24 37.16 2.37 22.13
C ALA A 24 37.10 0.83 22.00
N GLN A 25 38.13 0.14 22.51
CA GLN A 25 38.13 -1.32 22.53
C GLN A 25 37.07 -1.78 23.54
N PRO A 26 36.22 -2.76 23.19
CA PRO A 26 35.28 -3.32 24.14
C PRO A 26 36.03 -3.83 25.38
N VAL A 27 35.54 -3.49 26.57
CA VAL A 27 36.10 -4.02 27.82
C VAL A 27 35.80 -5.51 27.83
N PRO A 28 36.81 -6.39 28.01
CA PRO A 28 36.57 -7.82 28.07
C PRO A 28 35.56 -8.13 29.18
N GLN A 29 34.65 -9.04 28.91
CA GLN A 29 33.79 -9.58 29.95
C GLN A 29 34.69 -10.11 31.08
N LEU A 30 34.31 -9.79 32.32
CA LEU A 30 34.83 -10.43 33.54
C LEU A 30 34.77 -11.97 33.36
N PRO A 31 35.61 -12.75 34.08
CA PRO A 31 35.89 -14.17 33.83
C PRO A 31 34.69 -14.96 33.30
N ASP A 32 34.91 -15.75 32.26
CA ASP A 32 33.89 -16.57 31.59
C ASP A 32 33.03 -17.37 32.60
N PHE A 33 33.66 -17.86 33.68
CA PHE A 33 32.97 -18.39 34.85
C PHE A 33 33.87 -18.41 36.10
N VAL A 34 33.25 -18.61 37.27
CA VAL A 34 33.94 -18.81 38.55
C VAL A 34 34.01 -20.30 38.85
N TYR A 35 35.18 -20.79 39.20
CA TYR A 35 35.42 -22.17 39.64
C TYR A 35 35.65 -22.22 41.15
N GLN A 36 34.82 -22.99 41.85
CA GLN A 36 34.98 -23.25 43.27
C GLN A 36 35.29 -24.73 43.49
N GLY A 37 36.42 -25.01 44.16
CA GLY A 37 36.89 -26.37 44.39
C GLY A 37 37.22 -26.63 45.86
N ARG A 38 37.19 -27.91 46.26
CA ARG A 38 37.69 -28.37 47.56
C ARG A 38 38.89 -29.30 47.36
N LEU A 39 40.05 -28.91 47.86
CA LEU A 39 41.26 -29.70 47.93
C LEU A 39 41.33 -30.47 49.26
N THR A 40 41.64 -31.75 49.18
CA THR A 40 41.88 -32.60 50.36
C THR A 40 43.24 -33.27 50.24
N GLN A 41 44.01 -33.28 51.33
CA GLN A 41 45.29 -33.97 51.43
C GLN A 41 45.20 -35.02 52.54
N SER A 42 45.50 -36.28 52.22
CA SER A 42 45.42 -37.40 53.18
C SER A 42 44.07 -37.54 53.89
N GLY A 43 42.98 -37.19 53.22
CA GLY A 43 41.61 -37.26 53.74
C GLY A 43 41.15 -36.07 54.59
N ALA A 44 42.03 -35.12 54.91
CA ALA A 44 41.69 -33.86 55.57
C ALA A 44 41.65 -32.69 54.57
N PRO A 45 40.92 -31.59 54.86
CA PRO A 45 40.98 -30.38 54.03
C PRO A 45 42.40 -29.80 53.99
N ALA A 46 42.88 -29.48 52.79
CA ALA A 46 44.21 -28.93 52.61
C ALA A 46 44.27 -27.46 53.08
N ASN A 47 45.38 -27.05 53.68
CA ASN A 47 45.62 -25.68 54.11
C ASN A 47 47.02 -25.26 53.68
N GLY A 48 47.16 -24.02 53.20
CA GLY A 48 48.42 -23.48 52.70
C GLY A 48 48.30 -23.03 51.26
N ASN A 49 49.43 -22.68 50.66
CA ASN A 49 49.48 -22.19 49.29
C ASN A 49 49.82 -23.34 48.34
N PHE A 50 49.17 -23.36 47.17
CA PHE A 50 49.33 -24.40 46.17
C PHE A 50 49.44 -23.80 44.78
N ASP A 51 50.29 -24.37 43.94
CA ASP A 51 50.32 -24.09 42.51
C ASP A 51 49.14 -24.78 41.83
N LEU A 52 48.17 -23.98 41.36
CA LEU A 52 46.96 -24.45 40.67
C LEU A 52 47.04 -24.09 39.19
N THR A 53 46.74 -25.05 38.30
CA THR A 53 46.55 -24.76 36.88
C THR A 53 45.26 -25.34 36.33
N PHE A 54 44.66 -24.62 35.38
CA PHE A 54 43.37 -24.93 34.78
C PHE A 54 43.47 -24.90 33.26
N ALA A 55 43.03 -25.97 32.61
CA ALA A 55 43.02 -26.07 31.15
C ALA A 55 41.74 -26.73 30.64
N LEU A 56 41.21 -26.26 29.51
CA LEU A 56 40.03 -26.85 28.87
C LEU A 56 40.44 -27.90 27.84
N PHE A 57 39.65 -28.97 27.74
CA PHE A 57 39.85 -30.04 26.77
C PHE A 57 38.55 -30.45 26.10
N THR A 58 38.67 -31.02 24.90
CA THR A 58 37.51 -31.49 24.12
C THR A 58 36.90 -32.80 24.62
N LEU A 59 37.60 -33.57 25.47
CA LEU A 59 37.15 -34.87 25.99
C LEU A 59 37.43 -35.01 27.50
N ALA A 60 36.63 -35.85 28.18
CA ALA A 60 36.74 -36.14 29.61
C ALA A 60 38.08 -36.80 30.01
N SER A 61 38.71 -37.51 29.06
CA SER A 61 40.06 -38.04 29.13
C SER A 61 40.67 -37.98 27.71
N GLY A 62 41.97 -37.72 27.59
CA GLY A 62 42.61 -37.46 26.28
C GLY A 62 42.13 -36.17 25.63
N GLY A 63 41.94 -36.15 24.30
CA GLY A 63 41.45 -34.96 23.58
C GLY A 63 42.47 -33.82 23.45
N THR A 64 42.04 -32.74 22.79
CA THR A 64 42.88 -31.58 22.49
C THR A 64 42.59 -30.46 23.48
N GLN A 65 43.64 -29.75 23.93
CA GLN A 65 43.48 -28.56 24.75
C GLN A 65 42.86 -27.41 23.94
N VAL A 66 41.94 -26.67 24.55
CA VAL A 66 41.29 -25.49 23.97
C VAL A 66 41.70 -24.26 24.78
N GLY A 67 42.32 -23.28 24.13
CA GLY A 67 42.78 -22.05 24.78
C GLY A 67 44.04 -22.23 25.64
N ALA A 68 44.46 -21.13 26.26
CA ALA A 68 45.63 -21.09 27.13
C ALA A 68 45.32 -21.70 28.51
N THR A 69 46.35 -22.25 29.17
CA THR A 69 46.27 -22.68 30.57
C THR A 69 46.22 -21.45 31.48
N VAL A 70 45.27 -21.41 32.40
CA VAL A 70 45.25 -20.43 33.50
C VAL A 70 46.12 -20.95 34.63
N VAL A 71 47.04 -20.12 35.13
CA VAL A 71 48.04 -20.48 36.13
C VAL A 71 47.90 -19.56 37.34
N GLU A 72 47.71 -20.16 38.51
CA GLU A 72 47.61 -19.50 39.80
C GLU A 72 48.71 -20.07 40.69
N ASN A 73 49.87 -19.42 40.68
CA ASN A 73 51.01 -19.84 41.50
C ASN A 73 50.80 -19.41 42.94
N ASP A 74 51.23 -20.25 43.89
CA ASP A 74 51.19 -19.96 45.32
C ASP A 74 49.79 -19.53 45.81
N TYR A 75 48.72 -20.16 45.26
CA TYR A 75 47.34 -19.77 45.52
C TYR A 75 46.89 -20.23 46.92
N PRO A 76 46.35 -19.34 47.78
CA PRO A 76 45.96 -19.70 49.13
C PRO A 76 44.71 -20.59 49.15
N VAL A 77 44.84 -21.75 49.80
CA VAL A 77 43.73 -22.68 50.09
C VAL A 77 43.51 -22.71 51.60
N THR A 78 42.28 -22.42 52.03
CA THR A 78 41.89 -22.40 53.45
C THR A 78 40.73 -23.35 53.67
N ASP A 79 40.85 -24.25 54.66
CA ASP A 79 39.90 -25.33 54.93
C ASP A 79 39.54 -26.14 53.67
N GLY A 80 40.53 -26.35 52.82
CA GLY A 80 40.41 -27.03 51.54
C GLY A 80 39.71 -26.21 50.46
N LEU A 81 39.13 -25.05 50.74
CA LEU A 81 38.35 -24.28 49.77
C LEU A 81 39.23 -23.30 48.97
N PHE A 82 38.97 -23.21 47.68
CA PHE A 82 39.50 -22.16 46.82
C PHE A 82 38.46 -21.68 45.80
N THR A 83 38.62 -20.47 45.26
CA THR A 83 37.69 -19.89 44.28
C THR A 83 38.45 -19.08 43.25
N VAL A 84 38.53 -19.59 42.02
CA VAL A 84 39.31 -18.97 40.93
C VAL A 84 38.37 -18.46 39.85
N SER A 85 38.63 -17.25 39.40
CA SER A 85 38.00 -16.64 38.23
C SER A 85 38.68 -17.14 36.95
N LEU A 86 37.99 -17.93 36.13
CA LEU A 86 38.57 -18.54 34.94
C LEU A 86 38.13 -17.81 33.67
N SER A 87 39.10 -17.50 32.81
CA SER A 87 38.90 -16.83 31.52
C SER A 87 39.55 -17.62 30.40
N PHE A 88 38.75 -18.07 29.43
CA PHE A 88 39.15 -18.80 28.24
C PHE A 88 38.52 -18.14 26.99
N PRO A 89 39.04 -16.96 26.56
CA PRO A 89 38.41 -16.17 25.51
C PRO A 89 38.15 -16.97 24.24
N GLY A 90 36.89 -17.02 23.81
CA GLY A 90 36.46 -17.70 22.59
C GLY A 90 36.40 -19.24 22.65
N ALA A 91 36.63 -19.86 23.81
CA ALA A 91 36.59 -21.32 23.94
C ALA A 91 35.16 -21.92 23.82
N PHE A 92 34.13 -21.15 24.19
CA PHE A 92 32.76 -21.66 24.31
C PHE A 92 31.91 -21.38 23.05
N ALA A 93 32.00 -22.27 22.06
CA ALA A 93 31.31 -22.15 20.76
C ALA A 93 30.14 -23.16 20.56
N GLY A 94 29.61 -23.74 21.65
CA GLY A 94 28.49 -24.70 21.59
C GLY A 94 28.90 -26.19 21.56
N THR A 95 30.18 -26.50 21.74
CA THR A 95 30.69 -27.88 21.93
C THR A 95 31.01 -28.11 23.41
N GLN A 96 30.74 -29.32 23.94
CA GLN A 96 31.09 -29.68 25.32
C GLN A 96 32.60 -29.62 25.55
N LEU A 97 33.03 -28.92 26.60
CA LEU A 97 34.42 -28.89 27.06
C LEU A 97 34.53 -29.43 28.49
N PHE A 98 35.73 -29.89 28.83
CA PHE A 98 36.06 -30.48 30.12
C PHE A 98 37.24 -29.73 30.76
N LEU A 99 37.08 -29.29 31.99
CA LEU A 99 38.09 -28.60 32.77
C LEU A 99 39.01 -29.61 33.46
N GLN A 100 40.30 -29.53 33.15
CA GLN A 100 41.37 -30.18 33.91
C GLN A 100 41.89 -29.23 34.97
N VAL A 101 41.94 -29.72 36.21
CA VAL A 101 42.60 -29.05 37.33
C VAL A 101 43.88 -29.81 37.65
N THR A 102 44.99 -29.08 37.79
CA THR A 102 46.28 -29.65 38.19
C THR A 102 46.75 -28.93 39.44
N VAL A 103 47.18 -29.70 40.44
CA VAL A 103 47.65 -29.19 41.75
C VAL A 103 49.08 -29.68 41.95
N GLU A 104 50.04 -28.78 42.19
CA GLU A 104 51.46 -29.14 42.37
C GLU A 104 51.99 -30.03 41.23
N GLY A 105 51.62 -29.68 39.98
CA GLY A 105 51.99 -30.45 38.79
C GLY A 105 51.24 -31.78 38.58
N THR A 106 50.36 -32.20 39.51
CA THR A 106 49.58 -33.43 39.39
C THR A 106 48.16 -33.15 38.87
N ALA A 107 47.83 -33.73 37.72
CA ALA A 107 46.50 -33.58 37.10
C ALA A 107 45.45 -34.41 37.83
N LEU A 108 44.33 -33.78 38.22
CA LEU A 108 43.20 -34.44 38.84
C LEU A 108 42.27 -35.06 37.77
N SER A 109 41.92 -36.33 37.96
CA SER A 109 41.06 -37.11 37.05
C SER A 109 39.86 -37.68 37.82
N PRO A 110 38.66 -37.75 37.22
CA PRO A 110 38.33 -37.32 35.85
C PRO A 110 38.21 -35.80 35.70
N ARG A 111 38.35 -35.30 34.47
CA ARG A 111 38.08 -33.88 34.16
C ARG A 111 36.60 -33.56 34.35
N GLN A 112 36.32 -32.34 34.79
CA GLN A 112 34.96 -31.90 35.08
C GLN A 112 34.31 -31.30 33.83
N ALA A 113 33.13 -31.76 33.43
CA ALA A 113 32.38 -31.14 32.34
C ALA A 113 32.02 -29.69 32.70
N VAL A 114 32.33 -28.76 31.81
CA VAL A 114 31.92 -27.36 31.97
C VAL A 114 30.45 -27.26 31.59
N ALA A 115 29.60 -26.93 32.57
CA ALA A 115 28.19 -26.71 32.32
C ALA A 115 28.01 -25.45 31.46
N THR A 116 26.94 -25.42 30.66
CA THR A 116 26.52 -24.20 29.96
C THR A 116 26.09 -23.15 31.00
N ALA A 117 27.04 -22.36 31.52
CA ALA A 117 26.72 -21.23 32.40
C ALA A 117 25.90 -20.18 31.62
N PRO A 118 24.96 -19.46 32.27
CA PRO A 118 23.69 -19.02 31.68
C PRO A 118 23.73 -17.83 30.71
N VAL A 119 24.91 -17.31 30.34
CA VAL A 119 24.97 -16.13 29.47
C VAL A 119 24.90 -16.59 28.02
N ALA A 120 23.69 -16.54 27.44
CA ALA A 120 23.49 -16.65 26.00
C ALA A 120 24.02 -15.37 25.33
N GLN A 121 25.35 -15.25 25.22
CA GLN A 121 26.03 -14.11 24.59
C GLN A 121 25.54 -13.87 23.15
N TYR A 122 24.94 -14.88 22.52
CA TYR A 122 24.35 -14.85 21.18
C TYR A 122 22.83 -14.56 21.14
N ALA A 123 22.12 -14.42 22.27
CA ALA A 123 20.68 -14.14 22.28
C ALA A 123 20.32 -12.67 21.98
N LEU A 124 21.30 -11.75 22.02
CA LEU A 124 21.03 -10.31 21.88
C LEU A 124 21.00 -9.80 20.42
N SER A 125 21.18 -10.65 19.41
CA SER A 125 21.07 -10.27 17.99
C SER A 125 20.69 -11.45 17.09
N GLY A 126 19.63 -12.19 17.45
CA GLY A 126 18.94 -13.02 16.47
C GLY A 126 18.28 -12.11 15.44
N VAL A 127 18.90 -11.91 14.27
CA VAL A 127 18.22 -11.32 13.12
C VAL A 127 16.95 -12.12 12.90
N ILE A 128 15.77 -11.48 12.99
CA ILE A 128 14.52 -12.15 12.61
C ILE A 128 14.69 -12.50 11.14
N GLY A 129 14.86 -13.78 10.85
CA GLY A 129 15.17 -14.32 9.54
C GLY A 129 14.24 -15.50 9.24
N GLY A 130 14.16 -15.85 7.96
CA GLY A 130 13.27 -16.89 7.46
C GLY A 130 12.04 -16.35 6.73
N ALA A 131 11.24 -17.27 6.19
CA ALA A 131 10.05 -16.96 5.42
C ALA A 131 8.98 -16.28 6.29
N ALA A 132 8.36 -15.23 5.76
CA ALA A 132 7.18 -14.65 6.36
C ALA A 132 5.97 -15.57 6.16
N GLY A 133 5.02 -15.52 7.09
CA GLY A 133 3.81 -16.34 7.07
C GLY A 133 2.54 -15.50 6.95
N GLY A 134 1.40 -16.19 6.75
CA GLY A 134 0.08 -15.56 6.68
C GLY A 134 -0.08 -14.66 5.45
N ASP A 135 -0.49 -13.41 5.69
CA ASP A 135 -0.75 -12.40 4.64
C ASP A 135 0.51 -11.74 4.09
N LEU A 136 1.66 -12.06 4.68
CA LEU A 136 2.94 -11.51 4.28
C LEU A 136 3.64 -12.42 3.28
N ALA A 137 4.38 -11.81 2.35
CA ALA A 137 5.25 -12.47 1.39
C ALA A 137 6.71 -12.04 1.60
N GLY A 138 7.64 -12.88 1.14
CA GLY A 138 9.08 -12.64 1.28
C GLY A 138 9.67 -13.17 2.60
N THR A 139 10.71 -12.51 3.09
CA THR A 139 11.49 -12.93 4.28
C THR A 139 11.66 -11.79 5.26
N TYR A 140 11.75 -12.12 6.55
CA TYR A 140 12.11 -11.16 7.57
C TYR A 140 13.52 -10.59 7.35
N PRO A 141 13.79 -9.35 7.80
CA PRO A 141 12.93 -8.50 8.63
C PRO A 141 11.91 -7.63 7.86
N ASN A 142 11.99 -7.58 6.53
CA ASN A 142 11.19 -6.66 5.70
C ASN A 142 10.25 -7.42 4.73
N PRO A 143 9.31 -8.23 5.22
CA PRO A 143 8.32 -8.81 4.34
C PRO A 143 7.37 -7.74 3.80
N SER A 144 6.74 -8.03 2.67
CA SER A 144 5.69 -7.20 2.08
C SER A 144 4.33 -7.87 2.26
N ILE A 145 3.24 -7.14 2.00
CA ILE A 145 1.92 -7.75 1.90
C ILE A 145 1.88 -8.59 0.62
N GLY A 146 1.40 -9.84 0.73
CA GLY A 146 1.26 -10.74 -0.39
C GLY A 146 0.22 -10.26 -1.42
N PHE A 147 0.40 -10.68 -2.67
CA PHE A 147 -0.56 -10.38 -3.73
C PHE A 147 -1.95 -10.94 -3.40
N GLY A 148 -2.98 -10.10 -3.48
CA GLY A 148 -4.36 -10.49 -3.15
C GLY A 148 -4.62 -10.79 -1.67
N ALA A 149 -3.63 -10.57 -0.77
CA ALA A 149 -3.79 -10.86 0.65
C ALA A 149 -4.85 -9.97 1.31
N VAL A 150 -5.02 -8.74 0.83
CA VAL A 150 -6.06 -7.81 1.31
C VAL A 150 -7.38 -8.10 0.61
N THR A 151 -8.24 -8.88 1.28
CA THR A 151 -9.61 -9.17 0.84
C THR A 151 -10.60 -8.16 1.43
N ASN A 152 -11.83 -8.12 0.90
CA ASN A 152 -12.89 -7.23 1.40
C ASN A 152 -13.13 -7.36 2.91
N SER A 153 -13.09 -8.59 3.46
CA SER A 153 -13.30 -8.83 4.90
C SER A 153 -12.18 -8.28 5.79
N LYS A 154 -11.00 -8.00 5.23
CA LYS A 154 -9.86 -7.40 5.95
C LYS A 154 -9.87 -5.87 5.88
N ILE A 155 -10.76 -5.28 5.08
CA ILE A 155 -10.97 -3.83 5.01
C ILE A 155 -12.19 -3.49 5.88
N ALA A 156 -11.94 -2.87 7.03
CA ALA A 156 -13.02 -2.42 7.89
C ALA A 156 -13.90 -1.33 7.20
N ALA A 157 -15.17 -1.23 7.60
CA ALA A 157 -16.06 -0.18 7.11
C ALA A 157 -15.45 1.22 7.37
N GLY A 158 -15.44 2.07 6.35
CA GLY A 158 -14.82 3.41 6.42
C GLY A 158 -13.29 3.42 6.45
N ALA A 159 -12.61 2.27 6.33
CA ALA A 159 -11.15 2.23 6.35
C ALA A 159 -10.53 2.93 5.12
N VAL A 160 -11.23 2.96 3.97
CA VAL A 160 -10.80 3.71 2.78
C VAL A 160 -11.55 5.04 2.76
N THR A 161 -10.86 6.12 3.12
CA THR A 161 -11.36 7.50 3.11
C THR A 161 -10.89 8.23 1.86
N ASN A 162 -11.48 9.41 1.57
CA ASN A 162 -11.07 10.22 0.42
C ASN A 162 -9.55 10.50 0.39
N SER A 163 -8.95 10.79 1.56
CA SER A 163 -7.50 11.03 1.68
C SER A 163 -6.62 9.82 1.36
N LYS A 164 -7.18 8.61 1.33
CA LYS A 164 -6.47 7.36 0.96
C LYS A 164 -6.62 7.03 -0.53
N LEU A 165 -7.51 7.74 -1.23
CA LEU A 165 -7.66 7.64 -2.67
C LEU A 165 -6.91 8.80 -3.32
N ALA A 166 -5.87 8.48 -4.08
CA ALA A 166 -5.18 9.51 -4.88
C ALA A 166 -6.14 10.08 -5.95
N ASP A 167 -5.87 11.31 -6.39
CA ASP A 167 -6.62 11.95 -7.47
C ASP A 167 -6.62 11.06 -8.73
N ALA A 168 -7.78 10.99 -9.40
CA ALA A 168 -8.01 10.15 -10.57
C ALA A 168 -7.75 8.64 -10.37
N SER A 169 -7.57 8.15 -9.13
CA SER A 169 -7.34 6.73 -8.87
C SER A 169 -8.58 5.87 -9.19
N VAL A 170 -9.79 6.42 -9.12
CA VAL A 170 -11.04 5.76 -9.54
C VAL A 170 -11.35 6.16 -10.98
N THR A 171 -11.00 5.28 -11.92
CA THR A 171 -11.28 5.46 -13.35
C THR A 171 -12.60 4.82 -13.73
N ALA A 172 -13.11 5.11 -14.94
CA ALA A 172 -14.35 4.51 -15.44
C ALA A 172 -14.35 2.97 -15.40
N LEU A 173 -13.21 2.32 -15.63
CA LEU A 173 -13.09 0.86 -15.56
C LEU A 173 -13.30 0.28 -14.16
N LYS A 174 -13.13 1.11 -13.11
CA LYS A 174 -13.35 0.71 -11.70
C LYS A 174 -14.79 0.95 -11.25
N ILE A 175 -15.60 1.63 -12.05
CA ILE A 175 -17.01 1.92 -11.78
C ILE A 175 -17.84 0.99 -12.64
N ALA A 176 -18.54 0.05 -12.00
CA ALA A 176 -19.44 -0.86 -12.72
C ALA A 176 -20.62 -0.08 -13.35
N THR A 177 -21.15 -0.60 -14.46
CA THR A 177 -22.34 -0.03 -15.10
C THR A 177 -23.49 0.07 -14.11
N GLY A 178 -24.07 1.26 -13.96
CA GLY A 178 -25.17 1.52 -13.03
C GLY A 178 -24.77 1.64 -11.55
N ALA A 179 -23.47 1.61 -11.22
CA ALA A 179 -23.00 1.75 -9.84
C ALA A 179 -23.25 3.14 -9.24
N VAL A 180 -23.40 4.16 -10.08
CA VAL A 180 -23.73 5.53 -9.67
C VAL A 180 -25.22 5.76 -9.93
N GLY A 181 -26.01 5.76 -8.86
CA GLY A 181 -27.43 6.06 -8.85
C GLY A 181 -27.73 7.50 -8.45
N THR A 182 -29.01 7.77 -8.15
CA THR A 182 -29.46 9.13 -7.79
C THR A 182 -29.00 9.57 -6.40
N SER A 183 -28.75 8.64 -5.48
CA SER A 183 -28.21 8.95 -4.14
C SER A 183 -26.76 9.41 -4.18
N GLU A 184 -26.01 8.99 -5.20
CA GLU A 184 -24.60 9.35 -5.38
C GLU A 184 -24.43 10.68 -6.14
N ILE A 185 -25.49 11.17 -6.80
CA ILE A 185 -25.48 12.42 -7.57
C ILE A 185 -26.21 13.50 -6.76
N ALA A 186 -25.45 14.43 -6.19
CA ALA A 186 -26.02 15.58 -5.49
C ALA A 186 -26.87 16.45 -6.44
N ASN A 187 -27.87 17.14 -5.88
CA ASN A 187 -28.70 18.07 -6.65
C ASN A 187 -27.81 19.16 -7.28
N GLY A 188 -27.96 19.38 -8.59
CA GLY A 188 -27.16 20.34 -9.35
C GLY A 188 -25.73 19.90 -9.68
N ALA A 189 -25.32 18.67 -9.32
CA ALA A 189 -23.96 18.17 -9.61
C ALA A 189 -23.67 18.03 -11.12
N VAL A 190 -24.72 17.79 -11.92
CA VAL A 190 -24.62 17.70 -13.38
C VAL A 190 -24.91 19.08 -13.97
N GLY A 191 -23.85 19.80 -14.31
CA GLY A 191 -23.91 21.08 -15.01
C GLY A 191 -23.73 20.93 -16.52
N THR A 192 -23.68 22.06 -17.23
CA THR A 192 -23.53 22.09 -18.69
C THR A 192 -22.21 21.48 -19.17
N SER A 193 -21.14 21.58 -18.39
CA SER A 193 -19.85 20.95 -18.71
C SER A 193 -19.89 19.42 -18.71
N GLN A 194 -20.82 18.82 -17.95
CA GLN A 194 -21.01 17.37 -17.88
C GLN A 194 -21.95 16.86 -18.99
N ILE A 195 -22.73 17.75 -19.60
CA ILE A 195 -23.65 17.43 -20.69
C ILE A 195 -22.97 17.77 -22.01
N ALA A 196 -22.51 16.75 -22.72
CA ALA A 196 -21.94 16.97 -24.06
C ALA A 196 -22.98 17.56 -25.02
N SER A 197 -22.53 18.37 -25.98
CA SER A 197 -23.38 18.91 -27.04
C SER A 197 -24.17 17.80 -27.73
N ASP A 198 -25.44 18.08 -28.02
CA ASP A 198 -26.39 17.16 -28.67
C ASP A 198 -26.62 15.82 -27.95
N SER A 199 -26.07 15.64 -26.75
CA SER A 199 -26.20 14.37 -26.02
C SER A 199 -27.61 14.13 -25.51
N ILE A 200 -28.41 15.17 -25.29
CA ILE A 200 -29.82 15.07 -24.93
C ILE A 200 -30.65 14.89 -26.20
N THR A 201 -30.75 13.63 -26.65
CA THR A 201 -31.59 13.26 -27.79
C THR A 201 -33.06 13.22 -27.39
N ARG A 202 -33.98 13.22 -28.38
CA ARG A 202 -35.43 13.18 -28.13
C ARG A 202 -35.85 12.04 -27.19
N GLY A 203 -35.25 10.86 -27.32
CA GLY A 203 -35.57 9.72 -26.45
C GLY A 203 -35.15 9.90 -24.99
N LYS A 204 -34.34 10.92 -24.68
CA LYS A 204 -33.96 11.29 -23.31
C LYS A 204 -34.85 12.36 -22.70
N ILE A 205 -35.76 12.95 -23.48
CA ILE A 205 -36.70 13.97 -23.04
C ILE A 205 -38.08 13.34 -22.99
N ALA A 206 -38.80 13.52 -21.87
CA ALA A 206 -40.16 13.03 -21.74
C ALA A 206 -41.12 13.90 -22.58
N GLY A 207 -42.01 13.24 -23.32
CA GLY A 207 -43.02 13.90 -24.14
C GLY A 207 -43.39 13.09 -25.38
N GLY A 208 -44.22 13.69 -26.24
CA GLY A 208 -44.67 13.13 -27.49
C GLY A 208 -43.97 13.76 -28.69
N TYR A 209 -43.95 13.04 -29.80
CA TYR A 209 -43.40 13.54 -31.05
C TYR A 209 -44.22 13.05 -32.24
N SER A 210 -44.51 13.96 -33.15
CA SER A 210 -45.17 13.66 -34.42
C SER A 210 -44.44 14.37 -35.56
N ASN A 211 -44.23 13.62 -36.63
CA ASN A 211 -43.65 14.09 -37.87
C ASN A 211 -44.57 13.64 -39.00
N GLY A 212 -45.24 14.58 -39.64
CA GLY A 212 -46.26 14.26 -40.63
C GLY A 212 -46.81 15.51 -41.31
N ALA A 213 -47.94 15.37 -41.98
CA ALA A 213 -48.66 16.49 -42.56
C ALA A 213 -49.96 16.75 -41.80
N ILE A 214 -50.38 18.01 -41.77
CA ILE A 214 -51.73 18.40 -41.37
C ILE A 214 -52.41 19.11 -42.53
N ALA A 215 -53.72 19.05 -42.57
CA ALA A 215 -54.52 19.85 -43.49
C ALA A 215 -55.59 20.60 -42.69
N VAL A 216 -55.56 21.94 -42.78
CA VAL A 216 -56.55 22.80 -42.15
C VAL A 216 -57.17 23.71 -43.19
N THR A 217 -58.46 24.00 -43.03
CA THR A 217 -59.20 24.91 -43.91
C THR A 217 -60.00 25.87 -43.04
N VAL A 218 -59.72 27.16 -43.17
CA VAL A 218 -60.25 28.21 -42.29
C VAL A 218 -60.91 29.28 -43.15
N ALA A 219 -62.15 29.65 -42.79
CA ALA A 219 -62.89 30.73 -43.44
C ALA A 219 -62.16 32.07 -43.33
N GLY A 220 -62.54 33.05 -44.15
CA GLY A 220 -61.99 34.39 -44.04
C GLY A 220 -62.36 35.05 -42.71
N ASN A 221 -61.40 35.75 -42.09
CA ASN A 221 -61.53 36.41 -40.80
C ASN A 221 -61.99 35.48 -39.66
N ASP A 222 -61.46 34.26 -39.64
CA ASP A 222 -61.86 33.21 -38.68
C ASP A 222 -60.64 32.50 -38.07
N CYS A 223 -60.86 31.85 -36.93
CA CYS A 223 -59.88 31.09 -36.16
C CYS A 223 -60.51 29.80 -35.62
N ASN A 224 -60.02 28.65 -36.08
CA ASN A 224 -60.52 27.35 -35.65
C ASN A 224 -59.44 26.55 -34.92
N GLU A 225 -59.88 25.70 -34.00
CA GLU A 225 -59.02 24.77 -33.28
C GLU A 225 -59.03 23.40 -33.97
N TYR A 226 -57.86 22.77 -34.06
CA TYR A 226 -57.69 21.45 -34.65
C TYR A 226 -56.82 20.59 -33.75
N ASP A 227 -57.25 19.36 -33.51
CA ASP A 227 -56.46 18.40 -32.74
C ASP A 227 -55.56 17.58 -33.67
N ILE A 228 -54.28 17.52 -33.33
CA ILE A 228 -53.26 16.74 -34.00
C ILE A 228 -52.92 15.53 -33.13
N GLY A 229 -52.90 14.34 -33.73
CA GLY A 229 -52.38 13.14 -33.10
C GLY A 229 -50.87 13.23 -32.86
N VAL A 230 -50.46 13.22 -31.59
CA VAL A 230 -49.06 13.22 -31.17
C VAL A 230 -48.82 12.10 -30.15
N PRO A 231 -48.38 10.92 -30.60
CA PRO A 231 -48.09 9.80 -29.71
C PRO A 231 -47.10 10.19 -28.61
N GLY A 232 -47.39 9.78 -27.37
CA GLY A 232 -46.56 10.08 -26.19
C GLY A 232 -46.90 11.40 -25.49
N ALA A 233 -47.69 12.29 -26.11
CA ALA A 233 -48.16 13.51 -25.46
C ALA A 233 -49.07 13.18 -24.27
N GLN A 234 -48.97 13.95 -23.19
CA GLN A 234 -49.82 13.86 -22.00
C GLN A 234 -50.44 15.22 -21.69
N THR A 235 -51.58 15.22 -20.98
CA THR A 235 -52.28 16.45 -20.61
C THR A 235 -51.33 17.43 -19.92
N ASN A 236 -51.40 18.70 -20.33
CA ASN A 236 -50.56 19.81 -19.85
C ASN A 236 -49.07 19.76 -20.24
N ASP A 237 -48.63 18.83 -21.10
CA ASP A 237 -47.31 18.95 -21.71
C ASP A 237 -47.19 20.30 -22.46
N ILE A 238 -46.00 20.87 -22.55
CA ILE A 238 -45.72 22.04 -23.39
C ILE A 238 -45.67 21.57 -24.84
N ALA A 239 -46.44 22.18 -25.75
CA ALA A 239 -46.43 21.84 -27.16
C ALA A 239 -45.61 22.85 -27.98
N ILE A 240 -44.69 22.33 -28.79
CA ILE A 240 -43.91 23.05 -29.77
C ILE A 240 -44.36 22.59 -31.15
N PHE A 241 -44.77 23.53 -31.99
CA PHE A 241 -45.20 23.30 -33.36
C PHE A 241 -44.25 24.03 -34.30
N ASN A 242 -43.78 23.34 -35.34
CA ASN A 242 -42.95 23.94 -36.36
C ASN A 242 -43.30 23.40 -37.75
N LEU A 243 -43.15 24.22 -38.79
CA LEU A 243 -43.26 23.75 -40.17
C LEU A 243 -41.99 23.02 -40.58
N GLN A 244 -42.12 22.05 -41.47
CA GLN A 244 -40.96 21.44 -42.14
C GLN A 244 -40.32 22.42 -43.12
N GLY A 245 -39.04 22.23 -43.47
CA GLY A 245 -38.25 23.24 -44.17
C GLY A 245 -38.78 23.70 -45.55
N SER A 246 -39.62 22.92 -46.21
CA SER A 246 -40.25 23.28 -47.49
C SER A 246 -41.72 23.72 -47.35
N ALA A 247 -42.29 23.62 -46.17
CA ALA A 247 -43.69 23.91 -45.89
C ALA A 247 -43.90 25.42 -45.66
N ASN A 248 -44.81 26.02 -46.43
CA ASN A 248 -45.21 27.41 -46.29
C ASN A 248 -46.72 27.50 -46.08
N LEU A 249 -47.13 28.31 -45.11
CA LEU A 249 -48.55 28.62 -44.96
C LEU A 249 -49.01 29.53 -46.10
N PRO A 250 -50.28 29.42 -46.53
CA PRO A 250 -50.89 30.40 -47.42
C PRO A 250 -50.76 31.83 -46.85
N PRO A 251 -50.77 32.87 -47.70
CA PRO A 251 -50.75 34.25 -47.23
C PRO A 251 -51.86 34.52 -46.22
N ASN A 252 -51.62 35.37 -45.21
CA ASN A 252 -52.61 35.70 -44.18
C ASN A 252 -53.08 34.53 -43.29
N MET A 253 -52.40 33.38 -43.33
CA MET A 253 -52.62 32.30 -42.37
C MET A 253 -51.53 32.23 -41.32
N PHE A 254 -51.91 31.90 -40.08
CA PHE A 254 -50.97 31.52 -39.02
C PHE A 254 -51.50 30.32 -38.22
N ILE A 255 -50.57 29.48 -37.75
CA ILE A 255 -50.87 28.30 -36.94
C ILE A 255 -49.96 28.30 -35.71
N GLN A 256 -50.53 27.99 -34.55
CA GLN A 256 -49.77 27.79 -33.31
C GLN A 256 -50.37 26.65 -32.50
N ALA A 257 -49.53 25.91 -31.76
CA ALA A 257 -50.02 25.03 -30.71
C ALA A 257 -50.58 25.86 -29.55
N ILE A 258 -51.68 25.40 -28.96
CA ILE A 258 -52.34 26.09 -27.84
C ILE A 258 -52.16 25.29 -26.55
N LYS A 259 -52.46 24.00 -26.60
CA LYS A 259 -52.55 23.12 -25.42
C LYS A 259 -52.45 21.65 -25.81
N VAL A 260 -52.20 20.82 -24.81
CA VAL A 260 -52.29 19.35 -24.89
C VAL A 260 -53.47 18.95 -24.00
N PRO A 261 -54.70 18.86 -24.54
CA PRO A 261 -55.90 18.72 -23.70
C PRO A 261 -56.03 17.31 -23.11
N SER A 262 -55.52 16.30 -23.81
CA SER A 262 -55.60 14.90 -23.43
C SER A 262 -54.39 14.14 -23.94
N ALA A 263 -54.19 12.93 -23.41
CA ALA A 263 -53.14 12.05 -23.91
C ALA A 263 -53.26 11.83 -25.42
N GLY A 264 -52.13 11.92 -26.12
CA GLY A 264 -52.03 11.67 -27.55
C GLY A 264 -52.52 12.79 -28.47
N LEU A 265 -53.01 13.92 -27.96
CA LEU A 265 -53.56 15.00 -28.77
C LEU A 265 -52.93 16.36 -28.44
N VAL A 266 -52.59 17.13 -29.47
CA VAL A 266 -52.17 18.54 -29.36
C VAL A 266 -53.18 19.39 -30.11
N THR A 267 -53.81 20.35 -29.42
CA THR A 267 -54.69 21.32 -30.07
C THR A 267 -53.85 22.45 -30.63
N ILE A 268 -53.99 22.70 -31.93
CA ILE A 268 -53.50 23.90 -32.60
C ILE A 268 -54.65 24.88 -32.86
N ARG A 269 -54.32 26.17 -32.98
CA ARG A 269 -55.20 27.18 -33.57
C ARG A 269 -54.69 27.50 -34.94
N ALA A 270 -55.55 27.40 -35.95
CA ALA A 270 -55.29 27.97 -37.26
C ALA A 270 -56.22 29.15 -37.50
N CYS A 271 -55.65 30.28 -37.88
CA CYS A 271 -56.37 31.50 -38.15
C CYS A 271 -56.08 31.98 -39.57
N ASN A 272 -57.11 32.52 -40.22
CA ASN A 272 -57.02 33.17 -41.52
C ASN A 272 -57.53 34.60 -41.38
N VAL A 273 -56.60 35.55 -41.45
CA VAL A 273 -56.92 37.00 -41.35
C VAL A 273 -57.23 37.63 -42.72
N GLY A 274 -57.24 36.82 -43.79
CA GLY A 274 -57.72 37.24 -45.10
C GLY A 274 -59.25 37.20 -45.20
N SER A 275 -59.80 37.73 -46.28
CA SER A 275 -61.25 37.82 -46.49
C SER A 275 -61.87 36.60 -47.19
N THR A 276 -61.06 35.67 -47.69
CA THR A 276 -61.50 34.46 -48.40
C THR A 276 -61.07 33.22 -47.64
N THR A 277 -61.85 32.14 -47.71
CA THR A 277 -61.47 30.83 -47.16
C THR A 277 -60.14 30.35 -47.76
N GLN A 278 -59.25 29.83 -46.91
CA GLN A 278 -57.95 29.29 -47.31
C GLN A 278 -57.75 27.89 -46.73
N SER A 279 -57.02 27.07 -47.48
CA SER A 279 -56.62 25.72 -47.07
C SER A 279 -55.11 25.60 -47.16
N THR A 280 -54.49 24.92 -46.20
CA THR A 280 -53.06 24.61 -46.25
C THR A 280 -52.73 23.49 -47.23
N GLY A 281 -53.73 22.69 -47.64
CA GLY A 281 -53.46 21.33 -48.14
C GLY A 281 -52.69 20.52 -47.11
N ASP A 282 -52.05 19.43 -47.54
CA ASP A 282 -51.13 18.67 -46.69
C ASP A 282 -49.83 19.45 -46.51
N ILE A 283 -49.69 20.10 -45.37
CA ILE A 283 -48.48 20.84 -44.99
C ILE A 283 -47.67 20.05 -43.97
N GLY A 284 -46.38 19.83 -44.27
CA GLY A 284 -45.47 19.11 -43.40
C GLY A 284 -45.15 19.86 -42.10
N VAL A 285 -45.26 19.17 -40.96
CA VAL A 285 -45.07 19.74 -39.62
C VAL A 285 -44.25 18.82 -38.72
N TYR A 286 -43.59 19.44 -37.74
CA TYR A 286 -43.06 18.79 -36.56
C TYR A 286 -43.85 19.27 -35.34
N VAL A 287 -44.35 18.32 -34.56
CA VAL A 287 -44.97 18.60 -33.27
C VAL A 287 -44.22 17.83 -32.19
N LEU A 288 -43.73 18.55 -31.20
CA LEU A 288 -43.03 18.00 -30.04
C LEU A 288 -43.79 18.44 -28.79
N THR A 289 -43.98 17.54 -27.84
CA THR A 289 -44.40 17.91 -26.49
C THR A 289 -43.28 17.67 -25.48
N LEU A 290 -43.26 18.44 -24.40
CA LEU A 290 -42.27 18.37 -23.33
C LEU A 290 -42.98 18.27 -21.98
N ARG A 291 -42.50 17.40 -21.10
CA ARG A 291 -43.04 17.16 -19.75
C ARG A 291 -42.04 17.51 -18.65
#